data_AF-A0A4P5YTV6-F1
#
_entry.id   AF-A0A4P5YTV6-F1
#
_cell.length_a   1.000
_cell.length_b   1.000
_cell.length_c   1.000
_cell.angle_alpha   90.00
_cell.angle_beta   90.00
_cell.angle_gamma   90.00
#
_symmetry.space_group_name_H-M   'P 1'
#
loop_
_entity.id
_entity.type
_entity.pdbx_description
1 polymer ?
#
loop_
_entity_poly.entity_id
_entity_poly.type
_entity_poly.pdbx_seq_one_letter_code
_entity_poly.pdbx_strand_id
1 'polypeptide(L)'
;MNTDNLLKQFAAVFLVALLVYLASYSWIEHRRHVHGPWQVTFTTDPAGHPTLTINQPALGITNARIILIEETSPLTNAPVTLSLKDPRQTPIPVPFGKLKYMDLTFLPGTLTFELHGHEIELLPRTLYLNRKETPWSPGAEFKLLTSEKLPPAALTPRKKK
;
A
#
# COMPACT_ATOMS: atom_id res chain seq x y z
N MET A 1 -45.33 -34.57 11.69
CA MET A 1 -44.72 -33.28 11.31
C MET A 1 -44.46 -33.35 9.81
N ASN A 2 -45.12 -32.50 9.00
CA ASN A 2 -45.05 -32.60 7.53
C ASN A 2 -43.70 -32.05 7.03
N THR A 3 -42.81 -32.96 6.65
CA THR A 3 -41.46 -32.70 6.14
C THR A 3 -41.45 -31.72 4.98
N ASP A 4 -42.45 -31.74 4.11
CA ASP A 4 -42.54 -30.87 2.94
C ASP A 4 -42.70 -29.38 3.28
N ASN A 5 -43.47 -29.08 4.33
CA ASN A 5 -43.67 -27.69 4.76
C ASN A 5 -42.41 -27.14 5.43
N LEU A 6 -41.71 -28.01 6.17
CA LEU A 6 -40.43 -27.71 6.80
C LEU A 6 -39.33 -27.45 5.75
N LEU A 7 -39.25 -28.30 4.71
CA LEU A 7 -38.33 -28.13 3.58
C LEU A 7 -38.52 -26.81 2.84
N LYS A 8 -39.78 -26.41 2.58
CA LYS A 8 -40.09 -25.12 1.96
C LYS A 8 -39.64 -23.94 2.81
N GLN A 9 -39.84 -24.00 4.13
CA GLN A 9 -39.38 -22.95 5.05
C GLN A 9 -37.85 -22.86 5.10
N PHE A 10 -37.16 -23.99 5.18
CA PHE A 10 -35.68 -24.01 5.13
C PHE A 10 -35.16 -23.46 3.81
N ALA A 11 -35.74 -23.87 2.68
CA ALA A 11 -35.36 -23.35 1.37
C ALA A 11 -35.59 -21.84 1.27
N ALA A 12 -36.72 -21.33 1.77
CA ALA A 12 -37.01 -19.89 1.79
C ALA A 12 -35.98 -19.11 2.62
N VAL A 13 -35.69 -19.56 3.85
CA VAL A 13 -34.70 -18.92 4.72
C VAL A 13 -33.30 -18.97 4.10
N PHE A 14 -32.92 -20.11 3.52
CA PHE A 14 -31.64 -20.27 2.82
C PHE A 14 -31.51 -19.29 1.65
N LEU A 15 -32.56 -19.14 0.83
CA LEU A 15 -32.56 -18.21 -0.29
C LEU A 15 -32.43 -16.76 0.17
N VAL A 16 -33.14 -16.37 1.23
CA VAL A 16 -33.00 -15.01 1.79
C VAL A 16 -31.59 -14.78 2.33
N ALA A 17 -31.04 -15.73 3.08
CA ALA A 17 -29.68 -15.64 3.60
C ALA A 17 -28.64 -15.54 2.48
N LEU A 18 -28.80 -16.32 1.40
CA LEU A 18 -27.93 -16.27 0.23
C LEU A 18 -28.00 -14.91 -0.47
N LEU A 19 -29.20 -14.35 -0.67
CA LEU A 19 -29.37 -13.04 -1.29
C LEU A 19 -28.72 -11.92 -0.46
N VAL A 20 -28.92 -11.92 0.86
CA VAL A 20 -28.29 -10.95 1.76
C VAL A 20 -26.77 -11.07 1.73
N TYR A 21 -26.25 -12.31 1.73
CA TYR A 21 -24.82 -12.57 1.63
C TYR A 21 -24.25 -12.02 0.33
N LEU A 22 -24.84 -12.36 -0.82
CA LEU A 22 -24.36 -11.93 -2.13
C LEU A 22 -24.40 -10.40 -2.27
N ALA A 23 -25.47 -9.76 -1.81
CA ALA A 23 -25.59 -8.30 -1.83
C ALA A 23 -24.51 -7.63 -0.96
N SER A 24 -24.35 -8.10 0.27
CA SER A 24 -23.36 -7.56 1.22
C SER A 24 -21.93 -7.78 0.73
N TYR A 25 -21.62 -8.98 0.25
CA TYR A 25 -20.31 -9.32 -0.28
C TYR A 25 -19.97 -8.45 -1.51
N SER A 26 -20.88 -8.34 -2.46
CA SER A 26 -20.68 -7.54 -3.67
C SER A 26 -20.48 -6.06 -3.35
N TRP A 27 -21.22 -5.53 -2.36
CA TRP A 27 -21.06 -4.15 -1.91
C TRP A 27 -19.69 -3.90 -1.28
N ILE A 28 -19.25 -4.79 -0.38
CA ILE A 28 -17.95 -4.69 0.28
C ILE A 28 -16.82 -4.80 -0.75
N GLU A 29 -16.90 -5.79 -1.65
CA GLU A 29 -15.90 -6.03 -2.68
C GLU A 29 -15.80 -4.85 -3.65
N HIS A 30 -16.94 -4.28 -4.06
CA HIS A 30 -16.94 -3.06 -4.86
C HIS A 30 -16.22 -1.92 -4.12
N ARG A 31 -16.62 -1.64 -2.87
CA ARG A 31 -16.02 -0.58 -2.04
C ARG A 31 -14.52 -0.76 -1.84
N ARG A 32 -14.03 -2.00 -1.78
CA ARG A 32 -12.59 -2.32 -1.65
C ARG A 32 -11.77 -1.78 -2.81
N HIS A 33 -12.31 -1.77 -4.02
CA HIS A 33 -11.54 -1.49 -5.24
C HIS A 33 -11.80 -0.13 -5.89
N VAL A 34 -12.82 0.63 -5.45
CA VAL A 34 -13.26 1.90 -6.07
C VAL A 34 -12.12 2.88 -6.35
N HIS A 35 -11.16 3.03 -5.43
CA HIS A 35 -10.10 4.04 -5.57
C HIS A 35 -8.84 3.52 -6.29
N GLY A 36 -8.72 2.21 -6.53
CA GLY A 36 -7.54 1.60 -7.13
C GLY A 36 -6.29 1.63 -6.25
N PRO A 37 -5.26 0.83 -6.60
CA PRO A 37 -4.09 0.61 -5.75
C PRO A 37 -3.09 1.77 -5.81
N TRP A 38 -2.15 1.78 -4.87
CA TRP A 38 -0.89 2.52 -5.04
C TRP A 38 -0.07 1.91 -6.18
N GLN A 39 0.48 2.78 -7.03
CA GLN A 39 1.47 2.43 -8.04
C GLN A 39 2.80 3.06 -7.66
N VAL A 40 3.79 2.22 -7.35
CA VAL A 40 5.12 2.65 -6.92
C VAL A 40 6.15 2.14 -7.91
N THR A 41 6.81 3.06 -8.60
CA THR A 41 7.88 2.77 -9.55
C THR A 41 9.23 3.07 -8.93
N PHE A 42 10.08 2.07 -8.85
CA PHE A 42 11.47 2.16 -8.42
C PHE A 42 12.34 2.42 -9.64
N THR A 43 13.13 3.49 -9.57
CA THR A 43 14.01 3.91 -10.64
C THR A 43 15.26 4.57 -10.05
N THR A 44 16.16 5.00 -10.93
CA THR A 44 17.39 5.71 -10.59
C THR A 44 17.34 7.05 -11.31
N ASP A 45 17.65 8.14 -10.62
CA ASP A 45 17.72 9.45 -11.26
C ASP A 45 18.99 9.59 -12.14
N PRO A 46 19.12 10.66 -12.94
CA PRO A 46 20.32 10.87 -13.76
C PRO A 46 21.62 11.01 -12.96
N ALA A 47 21.54 11.33 -11.66
CA ALA A 47 22.68 11.43 -10.76
C ALA A 47 23.03 10.08 -10.08
N GLY A 48 22.25 9.02 -10.31
CA GLY A 48 22.46 7.69 -9.75
C GLY A 48 21.72 7.42 -8.44
N HIS A 49 20.89 8.36 -7.96
CA HIS A 49 20.18 8.25 -6.69
C HIS A 49 18.93 7.35 -6.82
N PRO A 50 18.69 6.43 -5.86
CA PRO A 50 17.45 5.67 -5.78
C PRO A 50 16.24 6.61 -5.70
N THR A 51 15.30 6.43 -6.62
CA THR A 51 14.11 7.26 -6.73
C THR A 51 12.85 6.40 -6.77
N LEU A 52 11.85 6.82 -6.00
CA LEU A 52 10.52 6.26 -6.00
C LEU A 52 9.56 7.25 -6.64
N THR A 53 8.86 6.81 -7.68
CA THR A 53 7.76 7.57 -8.28
C THR A 53 6.44 6.95 -7.85
N ILE A 54 5.57 7.76 -7.24
CA ILE A 54 4.31 7.34 -6.66
C ILE A 54 3.17 7.94 -7.47
N ASN A 55 2.24 7.07 -7.86
CA ASN A 55 1.01 7.44 -8.53
C ASN A 55 -0.20 6.84 -7.80
N GLN A 56 -1.22 7.69 -7.61
CA GLN A 56 -2.55 7.31 -7.14
C GLN A 56 -3.56 8.25 -7.82
N PRO A 57 -4.21 7.79 -8.91
CA PRO A 57 -5.12 8.64 -9.69
C PRO A 57 -6.37 9.12 -8.95
N ALA A 58 -7.00 8.30 -8.12
CA ALA A 58 -8.22 8.66 -7.40
C ALA A 58 -8.01 9.74 -6.32
N LEU A 59 -6.78 9.95 -5.88
CA LEU A 59 -6.36 10.98 -4.93
C LEU A 59 -5.69 12.18 -5.63
N GLY A 60 -5.59 12.17 -6.96
CA GLY A 60 -4.90 13.23 -7.72
C GLY A 60 -3.38 13.26 -7.51
N ILE A 61 -2.79 12.17 -7.02
CA ILE A 61 -1.34 12.06 -6.80
C ILE A 61 -0.72 11.53 -8.09
N THR A 62 0.01 12.38 -8.80
CA THR A 62 0.71 12.01 -10.04
C THR A 62 2.16 12.42 -9.99
N ASN A 63 3.06 11.50 -10.32
CA ASN A 63 4.51 11.71 -10.39
C ASN A 63 5.12 12.30 -9.13
N ALA A 64 4.59 11.94 -7.95
CA ALA A 64 5.22 12.30 -6.69
C ALA A 64 6.52 11.51 -6.54
N ARG A 65 7.65 12.20 -6.37
CA ARG A 65 8.98 11.60 -6.35
C ARG A 65 9.58 11.68 -4.96
N ILE A 66 10.16 10.57 -4.51
CA ILE A 66 10.99 10.51 -3.32
C ILE A 66 12.38 10.08 -3.75
N ILE A 67 13.38 10.92 -3.52
CA ILE A 67 14.76 10.74 -3.94
C ILE A 67 15.61 10.52 -2.69
N LEU A 68 16.29 9.39 -2.63
CA LEU A 68 17.21 9.07 -1.54
C LEU A 68 18.60 9.57 -1.95
N ILE A 69 18.95 10.77 -1.48
CA ILE A 69 20.22 11.42 -1.78
C ILE A 69 21.34 10.69 -1.06
N GLU A 70 22.54 10.66 -1.67
CA GLU A 70 23.74 9.98 -1.14
C GLU A 70 23.63 8.45 -1.03
N GLU A 71 22.48 7.86 -1.36
CA GLU A 71 22.33 6.41 -1.49
C GLU A 71 22.70 5.93 -2.89
N THR A 72 23.19 4.68 -2.97
CA THR A 72 23.47 4.02 -4.25
C THR A 72 22.33 3.09 -4.63
N SER A 73 21.88 3.20 -5.88
CA SER A 73 20.87 2.32 -6.45
C SER A 73 21.49 0.98 -6.87
N PRO A 74 21.04 -0.17 -6.33
CA PRO A 74 21.39 -1.49 -6.87
C PRO A 74 20.70 -1.80 -8.21
N LEU A 75 19.78 -0.94 -8.68
CA LEU A 75 19.16 -1.14 -9.98
C LEU A 75 20.16 -0.79 -11.09
N THR A 76 20.65 -1.82 -11.76
CA THR A 76 21.42 -1.74 -13.00
C THR A 76 20.56 -1.82 -14.26
N ASN A 77 19.25 -2.06 -14.09
CA ASN A 77 18.29 -2.37 -15.16
C ASN A 77 17.12 -1.37 -15.20
N ALA A 78 16.16 -1.60 -16.10
CA ALA A 78 14.97 -0.78 -16.31
C ALA A 78 14.13 -0.57 -15.02
N PRO A 79 13.32 0.51 -14.95
CA PRO A 79 12.44 0.80 -13.82
C PRO A 79 11.50 -0.36 -13.47
N VAL A 80 11.28 -0.60 -12.18
CA VAL A 80 10.39 -1.66 -11.68
C VAL A 80 9.14 -1.03 -11.08
N THR A 81 7.96 -1.36 -11.59
CA THR A 81 6.68 -0.85 -11.05
C THR A 81 5.97 -1.92 -10.25
N LEU A 82 5.63 -1.58 -9.00
CA LEU A 82 4.79 -2.39 -8.11
C LEU A 82 3.39 -1.80 -8.05
N SER A 83 2.40 -2.61 -8.46
CA SER A 83 0.98 -2.33 -8.25
C SER A 83 0.46 -3.22 -7.12
N LEU A 84 0.13 -2.59 -6.00
CA LEU A 84 -0.21 -3.29 -4.75
C LEU A 84 -1.72 -3.34 -4.57
N LYS A 85 -2.35 -4.30 -5.25
CA LYS A 85 -3.81 -4.52 -5.26
C LYS A 85 -4.28 -5.68 -4.39
N ASP A 86 -3.41 -6.66 -4.14
CA ASP A 86 -3.72 -7.88 -3.40
C ASP A 86 -2.85 -7.96 -2.14
N PRO A 87 -3.43 -8.32 -0.98
CA PRO A 87 -2.66 -8.49 0.25
C PRO A 87 -1.65 -9.63 0.08
N ARG A 88 -0.45 -9.41 0.60
CA ARG A 88 0.65 -10.38 0.57
C ARG A 88 1.35 -10.37 1.92
N GLN A 89 1.98 -11.49 2.27
CA GLN A 89 2.74 -11.59 3.51
C GLN A 89 3.94 -10.64 3.47
N THR A 90 3.99 -9.72 4.44
CA THR A 90 5.12 -8.80 4.64
C THR A 90 6.14 -9.40 5.61
N PRO A 91 7.44 -9.08 5.49
CA PRO A 91 8.03 -8.11 4.56
C PRO A 91 8.22 -8.64 3.14
N ILE A 92 8.02 -7.78 2.13
CA ILE A 92 8.26 -8.10 0.71
C ILE A 92 9.54 -7.40 0.24
N PRO A 93 10.52 -8.13 -0.33
CA PRO A 93 11.68 -7.50 -0.94
C PRO A 93 11.28 -6.57 -2.08
N VAL A 94 11.85 -5.36 -2.09
CA VAL A 94 11.74 -4.39 -3.18
C VAL A 94 13.14 -3.90 -3.55
N PRO A 95 13.38 -3.26 -4.71
CA PRO A 95 14.72 -3.00 -5.22
C PRO A 95 15.71 -2.36 -4.24
N PHE A 96 15.22 -1.49 -3.35
CA PHE A 96 16.05 -0.67 -2.44
C PHE A 96 15.81 -0.98 -0.95
N GLY A 97 15.18 -2.12 -0.65
CA GLY A 97 14.83 -2.48 0.71
C GLY A 97 13.65 -3.42 0.77
N LYS A 98 12.63 -3.07 1.56
CA LYS A 98 11.44 -3.91 1.74
C LYS A 98 10.18 -3.08 1.95
N LEU A 99 9.05 -3.61 1.48
CA LEU A 99 7.73 -3.22 1.94
C LEU A 99 7.46 -3.99 3.25
N LYS A 100 7.55 -3.30 4.39
CA LYS A 100 7.47 -3.94 5.71
C LYS A 100 6.05 -4.09 6.24
N TYR A 101 5.13 -3.28 5.74
CA TYR A 101 3.72 -3.32 6.15
C TYR A 101 2.82 -2.92 4.98
N MET A 102 1.66 -3.57 4.89
CA MET A 102 0.57 -3.15 4.02
C MET A 102 -0.78 -3.42 4.69
N ASP A 103 -1.73 -2.51 4.46
CA ASP A 103 -3.16 -2.74 4.68
C ASP A 103 -3.90 -2.39 3.40
N LEU A 104 -4.46 -3.41 2.75
CA LEU A 104 -5.21 -3.31 1.51
C LEU A 104 -6.69 -3.73 1.72
N THR A 105 -7.22 -3.49 2.92
CA THR A 105 -8.65 -3.75 3.24
C THR A 105 -9.57 -2.91 2.37
N PHE A 106 -9.20 -1.64 2.16
CA PHE A 106 -9.79 -0.74 1.17
C PHE A 106 -8.67 -0.04 0.42
N LEU A 107 -8.71 -0.04 -0.91
CA LEU A 107 -7.71 0.62 -1.72
C LEU A 107 -7.84 2.16 -1.66
N PRO A 108 -6.73 2.91 -1.77
CA PRO A 108 -5.36 2.42 -2.01
C PRO A 108 -4.69 1.85 -0.75
N GLY A 109 -5.27 2.07 0.43
CA GLY A 109 -4.79 1.52 1.69
C GLY A 109 -3.52 2.19 2.21
N THR A 110 -2.84 1.52 3.13
CA THR A 110 -1.59 2.00 3.74
C THR A 110 -0.44 1.11 3.31
N LEU A 111 0.69 1.73 2.94
CA LEU A 111 1.93 1.02 2.63
C LEU A 111 3.08 1.62 3.43
N THR A 112 3.90 0.79 4.04
CA THR A 112 5.11 1.26 4.72
C THR A 112 6.34 0.57 4.14
N PHE A 113 7.22 1.36 3.55
CA PHE A 113 8.51 0.93 3.05
C PHE A 113 9.61 1.22 4.08
N GLU A 114 10.61 0.36 4.07
CA GLU A 114 11.90 0.58 4.71
C GLU A 114 12.98 0.48 3.62
N LEU A 115 13.55 1.63 3.24
CA LEU A 115 14.48 1.76 2.11
C LEU A 115 15.73 2.47 2.59
N HIS A 116 16.90 1.81 2.48
CA HIS A 116 18.19 2.35 2.95
C HIS A 116 18.21 2.94 4.39
N GLY A 117 17.31 2.49 5.28
CA GLY A 117 17.18 3.01 6.64
C GLY A 117 16.17 4.15 6.81
N HIS A 118 15.52 4.55 5.73
CA HIS A 118 14.36 5.45 5.72
C HIS A 118 13.06 4.69 5.87
N GLU A 119 12.13 5.24 6.63
CA GLU A 119 10.76 4.74 6.74
C GLU A 119 9.85 5.67 5.92
N ILE A 120 9.20 5.12 4.88
CA ILE A 120 8.33 5.88 3.99
C ILE A 120 6.94 5.25 4.08
N GLU A 121 5.96 6.00 4.58
CA GLU A 121 4.59 5.53 4.77
C GLU A 121 3.62 6.29 3.87
N LEU A 122 2.93 5.57 3.00
CA LEU A 122 1.94 6.10 2.10
C LEU A 122 0.56 5.90 2.71
N LEU A 123 -0.12 7.00 3.04
CA LEU A 123 -1.53 7.00 3.41
C LEU A 123 -2.32 7.84 2.39
N PRO A 124 -3.63 7.57 2.21
CA PRO A 124 -4.44 8.36 1.30
C PRO A 124 -4.45 9.85 1.62
N ARG A 125 -4.43 10.19 2.92
CA ARG A 125 -4.49 11.58 3.40
C ARG A 125 -3.15 12.31 3.41
N THR A 126 -2.05 11.59 3.61
CA THR A 126 -0.73 12.19 3.84
C THR A 126 0.38 11.18 3.57
N LEU A 127 1.58 11.70 3.35
CA LEU A 127 2.82 10.94 3.35
C LEU A 127 3.47 11.06 4.74
N TYR A 128 4.08 10.00 5.26
CA TYR A 128 5.07 10.12 6.34
C TYR A 128 6.45 9.78 5.81
N LEU A 129 7.39 10.67 6.07
CA LEU A 129 8.81 10.50 5.75
C LEU A 129 9.57 10.46 7.08
N ASN A 130 10.15 9.31 7.41
CA ASN A 130 10.82 9.08 8.68
C ASN A 130 9.95 9.49 9.89
N ARG A 131 8.66 9.11 9.87
CA ARG A 131 7.64 9.45 10.89
C ARG A 131 7.26 10.92 10.99
N LYS A 132 7.71 11.76 10.06
CA LYS A 132 7.27 13.14 9.93
C LYS A 132 6.16 13.24 8.90
N GLU A 133 5.01 13.75 9.33
CA GLU A 133 3.87 14.00 8.45
C GLU A 133 4.23 15.05 7.41
N THR A 134 3.98 14.72 6.15
CA THR A 134 4.24 15.57 4.99
C THR A 134 3.03 15.52 4.08
N PRO A 135 2.37 16.66 3.79
CA PRO A 135 1.19 16.66 2.95
C PRO A 135 1.54 16.24 1.51
N TRP A 136 0.59 15.58 0.85
CA TRP A 136 0.71 15.36 -0.58
C TRP A 136 0.68 16.69 -1.34
N SER A 137 1.51 16.81 -2.37
CA SER A 137 1.44 17.92 -3.33
C SER A 137 1.63 17.36 -4.75
N PRO A 138 0.88 17.85 -5.76
CA PRO A 138 1.01 17.36 -7.13
C PRO A 138 2.43 17.54 -7.66
N GLY A 139 3.03 16.49 -8.23
CA GLY A 139 4.41 16.53 -8.74
C GLY A 139 5.48 16.80 -7.67
N ALA A 140 5.16 16.63 -6.39
CA ALA A 140 6.08 16.90 -5.30
C ALA A 140 7.37 16.09 -5.44
N GLU A 141 8.48 16.73 -5.10
CA GLU A 141 9.78 16.08 -5.01
C GLU A 141 10.27 16.17 -3.57
N PHE A 142 10.43 15.02 -2.93
CA PHE A 142 10.92 14.89 -1.57
C PHE A 142 12.32 14.31 -1.60
N LYS A 143 13.28 15.01 -1.01
CA LYS A 143 14.67 14.57 -0.91
C LYS A 143 14.90 14.08 0.51
N LEU A 144 15.34 12.84 0.65
CA LEU A 144 15.72 12.25 1.93
C LEU A 144 17.24 12.17 1.99
N LEU A 145 17.81 12.75 3.04
CA LEU A 145 19.26 12.77 3.27
C LEU A 145 19.66 11.62 4.21
N THR A 146 20.87 11.08 4.05
CA THR A 146 21.39 10.02 4.94
C THR A 146 21.38 10.41 6.42
N SER A 147 21.51 11.71 6.75
CA SER A 147 21.42 12.24 8.12
C SER A 147 20.03 12.12 8.75
N GLU A 148 18.98 11.95 7.94
CA GLU A 148 17.59 11.83 8.38
C GLU A 148 17.17 10.38 8.63
N LYS A 149 18.07 9.40 8.41
CA LYS A 149 17.79 7.99 8.64
C LYS A 149 17.36 7.73 10.07
N LEU A 150 16.42 6.81 10.23
CA LEU A 150 16.01 6.37 11.55
C LEU A 150 17.10 5.47 12.18
N PRO A 151 17.31 5.52 13.50
CA PRO A 151 18.19 4.59 14.19
C PRO A 151 17.77 3.13 13.92
N PRO A 152 18.69 2.16 13.80
CA PRO A 152 18.35 0.76 13.53
C PRO A 152 17.33 0.17 14.51
N ALA A 153 17.41 0.55 15.80
CA ALA A 153 16.44 0.14 16.81
C ALA A 153 15.00 0.59 16.50
N ALA A 154 14.83 1.77 15.89
CA ALA A 154 13.52 2.31 15.55
C ALA A 154 12.88 1.59 14.36
N LEU A 155 13.68 0.95 13.49
CA LEU A 155 13.19 0.21 12.32
C LEU A 155 12.65 -1.18 12.67
N THR A 156 13.02 -1.72 13.83
CA THR A 156 12.50 -3.00 14.30
C THR A 156 11.01 -2.91 14.67
N PRO A 157 10.18 -3.90 14.29
CA PRO A 157 8.79 -3.95 14.74
C PRO A 157 8.75 -3.97 16.27
N ARG A 158 8.01 -3.03 16.88
CA ARG A 158 7.80 -3.03 18.33
C ARG A 158 7.14 -4.36 18.70
N LYS A 159 7.82 -5.19 19.50
CA LYS A 159 7.23 -6.43 20.04
C LYS A 159 5.91 -6.05 20.71
N LYS A 160 4.80 -6.56 20.20
CA LYS A 160 3.51 -6.46 20.89
C LYS A 160 3.68 -7.18 22.23
N LYS A 161 3.50 -6.46 23.34
CA LYS A 161 3.38 -7.05 24.67
C LYS A 161 2.02 -7.71 24.80
#